data_AF-A0A0S8F2J3-F1
#
_entry.id   AF-A0A0S8F2J3-F1
#
_cell.length_a   1.000
_cell.length_b   1.000
_cell.length_c   1.000
_cell.angle_alpha   90.00
_cell.angle_beta   90.00
_cell.angle_gamma   90.00
#
_symmetry.space_group_name_H-M   'P 1'
#
loop_
_entity.id
_entity.type
_entity.pdbx_description
1 polymer ?
#
loop_
_entity_poly.entity_id
_entity_poly.type
_entity_poly.pdbx_seq_one_letter_code
_entity_poly.pdbx_strand_id
1 'polypeptide(L)'
;VLIIVGNTIRLDIQNRRDEIEVSKLIGATDGFIRRPFLYTGAWYGILGGLLALGLVTGSLFALDDPVRRLSGLYGSGFRLTGPGLAGGSGLIAAGIALGWLGSWLSATRTMRRIEPGGRA
;
A
#
# COMPACT_ATOMS: atom_id res chain seq x y z
N VAL A 1 7.17 -1.74 -0.30
CA VAL A 1 5.99 -1.10 0.36
C VAL A 1 5.75 -1.63 1.77
N LEU A 2 5.62 -2.95 1.96
CA LEU A 2 5.40 -3.57 3.29
C LEU A 2 6.36 -3.11 4.39
N ILE A 3 7.67 -3.07 4.12
CA ILE A 3 8.68 -2.65 5.12
C ILE A 3 8.54 -1.15 5.46
N ILE A 4 8.35 -0.30 4.45
CA ILE A 4 8.22 1.16 4.63
C ILE A 4 6.93 1.50 5.39
N VAL A 5 5.80 0.91 4.96
CA VAL A 5 4.50 1.10 5.63
C VAL A 5 4.55 0.53 7.04
N GLY A 6 5.15 -0.64 7.23
CA GLY A 6 5.32 -1.24 8.56
C GLY A 6 6.15 -0.37 9.50
N ASN A 7 7.27 0.20 9.01
CA ASN A 7 8.09 1.13 9.78
C ASN A 7 7.35 2.44 10.10
N THR A 8 6.58 2.97 9.14
CA THR A 8 5.80 4.20 9.33
C THR A 8 4.70 3.98 10.37
N ILE A 9 3.94 2.88 10.28
CA ILE A 9 2.93 2.49 11.28
C ILE A 9 3.59 2.30 12.64
N ARG A 10 4.75 1.66 12.71
CA ARG A 10 5.47 1.48 13.97
C ARG A 10 5.85 2.81 14.60
N LEU A 11 6.38 3.75 13.81
CA LEU A 11 6.71 5.10 14.28
C LEU A 11 5.48 5.85 14.76
N ASP A 12 4.37 5.80 14.02
CA ASP A 12 3.12 6.47 14.38
C ASP A 12 2.50 5.91 15.67
N ILE A 13 2.53 4.57 15.85
CA ILE A 13 2.14 3.92 17.10
C ILE A 13 3.03 4.37 18.26
N GLN A 14 4.35 4.47 18.06
CA GLN A 14 5.25 4.93 19.12
C GLN A 14 5.03 6.40 19.50
N ASN A 15 4.75 7.26 18.51
CA ASN A 15 4.45 8.68 18.77
C ASN A 15 3.14 8.87 19.54
N ARG A 16 2.19 7.94 19.44
CA ARG A 16 0.91 7.96 20.15
C ARG A 16 0.85 7.00 21.34
N ARG A 17 2.00 6.51 21.81
CA ARG A 17 2.06 5.47 22.85
C ARG A 17 1.30 5.86 24.13
N ASP A 18 1.48 7.08 24.61
CA ASP A 18 0.85 7.56 25.85
C ASP A 18 -0.67 7.63 25.71
N GLU A 19 -1.16 8.07 24.55
CA GLU A 19 -2.58 8.16 24.22
C GLU A 19 -3.23 6.75 24.15
N ILE A 20 -2.49 5.78 23.60
CA ILE A 20 -2.88 4.37 23.55
C ILE A 20 -2.92 3.74 24.95
N GLU A 21 -1.96 4.07 25.80
CA GLU A 21 -1.89 3.58 27.18
C GLU A 21 -3.07 4.09 28.01
N VAL A 22 -3.36 5.39 27.95
CA VAL A 22 -4.56 5.98 28.58
C VAL A 22 -5.83 5.34 28.03
N SER A 23 -5.92 5.13 26.71
CA SER A 23 -7.07 4.47 26.08
C SER A 23 -7.26 3.03 26.57
N LYS A 24 -6.18 2.27 26.77
CA LYS A 24 -6.26 0.91 27.34
C LYS A 24 -6.70 0.92 28.80
N LEU A 25 -6.29 1.91 29.60
CA LEU A 25 -6.68 2.04 31.01
C LEU A 25 -8.19 2.28 31.19
N ILE A 26 -8.82 3.00 30.27
CA ILE A 26 -10.29 3.19 30.23
C ILE A 26 -11.04 2.03 29.54
N GLY A 27 -10.35 0.94 29.18
CA GLY A 27 -10.96 -0.28 28.66
C GLY A 27 -11.08 -0.36 27.13
N ALA A 28 -10.34 0.45 26.36
CA ALA A 28 -10.37 0.36 24.91
C ALA A 28 -9.83 -1.00 24.41
N THR A 29 -10.57 -1.64 23.52
CA THR A 29 -10.16 -2.90 22.86
C THR A 29 -9.06 -2.64 21.83
N ASP A 30 -8.12 -3.59 21.68
CA ASP A 30 -7.04 -3.50 20.68
C ASP A 30 -7.58 -3.25 19.25
N GLY A 31 -8.80 -3.71 18.96
CA GLY A 31 -9.49 -3.45 17.70
C GLY A 31 -9.85 -1.97 17.46
N PHE A 32 -10.18 -1.21 18.50
CA PHE A 32 -10.47 0.23 18.39
C PHE A 32 -9.21 1.01 18.02
N ILE A 33 -8.09 0.67 18.67
CA ILE A 33 -6.79 1.30 18.44
C ILE A 33 -6.27 0.96 17.03
N ARG A 34 -6.60 -0.23 16.50
CA ARG A 34 -6.03 -0.73 15.22
C ARG A 34 -6.69 -0.17 13.97
N ARG A 35 -7.96 0.25 14.06
CA ARG A 35 -8.75 0.80 12.95
C ARG A 35 -8.09 1.97 12.21
N PRO A 36 -7.63 3.06 12.88
CA PRO A 36 -7.00 4.19 12.19
C PRO A 36 -5.81 3.76 11.32
N PHE A 37 -4.95 2.86 11.82
CA PHE A 37 -3.78 2.38 11.08
C PHE A 37 -4.13 1.55 9.84
N LEU A 38 -5.25 0.81 9.88
CA LEU A 38 -5.77 0.08 8.72
C LEU A 38 -6.23 1.06 7.62
N TYR A 39 -6.87 2.18 8.00
CA TYR A 39 -7.27 3.22 7.05
C TYR A 39 -6.06 3.89 6.40
N THR A 40 -5.03 4.26 7.17
CA THR A 40 -3.80 4.84 6.61
C THR A 40 -3.14 3.87 5.62
N GLY A 41 -3.10 2.59 5.97
CA GLY A 41 -2.61 1.52 5.10
C GLY A 41 -3.35 1.39 3.77
N ALA A 42 -4.68 1.46 3.81
CA ALA A 42 -5.52 1.43 2.62
C ALA A 42 -5.24 2.66 1.73
N TRP A 43 -5.13 3.86 2.32
CA TRP A 43 -4.77 5.08 1.58
C TRP A 43 -3.40 4.98 0.89
N TYR A 44 -2.39 4.46 1.59
CA TYR A 44 -1.08 4.22 0.98
C TYR A 44 -1.14 3.20 -0.17
N GLY A 45 -1.98 2.16 -0.05
CA GLY A 45 -2.23 1.19 -1.12
C GLY A 45 -2.88 1.80 -2.36
N ILE A 46 -3.90 2.64 -2.16
CA ILE A 46 -4.59 3.36 -3.24
C ILE A 46 -3.64 4.31 -3.96
N LEU A 47 -2.93 5.16 -3.22
CA LEU A 47 -1.99 6.13 -3.79
C LEU A 47 -0.83 5.45 -4.51
N GLY A 48 -0.29 4.37 -3.93
CA GLY A 48 0.76 3.56 -4.57
C GLY A 48 0.28 2.88 -5.86
N GLY A 49 -0.96 2.36 -5.87
CA GLY A 49 -1.57 1.76 -7.06
C GLY A 49 -1.82 2.78 -8.17
N LEU A 50 -2.32 3.97 -7.83
CA LEU A 50 -2.51 5.07 -8.78
C LEU A 50 -1.18 5.55 -9.37
N LEU A 51 -0.15 5.72 -8.52
CA LEU A 51 1.20 6.09 -8.99
C LEU A 51 1.79 5.03 -9.91
N ALA A 52 1.65 3.75 -9.57
CA ALA A 52 2.13 2.65 -10.41
C ALA A 52 1.42 2.63 -11.77
N LEU A 53 0.10 2.81 -11.78
CA LEU A 53 -0.68 2.88 -13.01
C LEU A 53 -0.27 4.09 -13.87
N GLY A 54 -0.10 5.27 -13.26
CA GLY A 54 0.38 6.47 -13.94
C GLY A 54 1.77 6.27 -14.54
N LEU A 55 2.69 5.65 -13.82
CA LEU A 55 4.04 5.32 -14.31
C LEU A 55 3.98 4.34 -15.47
N VAL A 56 3.22 3.25 -15.36
CA VAL A 56 3.08 2.26 -16.44
C VAL A 56 2.50 2.90 -17.69
N THR A 57 1.41 3.66 -17.57
CA THR A 57 0.78 4.35 -18.71
C THR A 57 1.70 5.41 -19.30
N GLY A 58 2.40 6.18 -18.47
CA GLY A 58 3.38 7.17 -18.92
C GLY A 58 4.57 6.55 -19.67
N SER A 59 5.11 5.44 -19.16
CA SER A 59 6.17 4.68 -19.83
C SER A 59 5.69 4.11 -21.16
N LEU A 60 4.47 3.58 -21.24
CA LEU A 60 3.91 3.08 -22.49
C LEU A 60 3.74 4.21 -23.52
N PHE A 61 3.29 5.39 -23.10
CA PHE A 61 3.17 6.56 -23.98
C PHE A 61 4.53 7.01 -24.52
N ALA A 62 5.56 7.04 -23.67
CA ALA A 62 6.93 7.38 -24.09
C ALA A 62 7.57 6.34 -25.03
N LEU A 63 7.20 5.06 -24.88
CA LEU A 63 7.71 3.95 -25.68
C LEU A 63 6.92 3.70 -26.97
N ASP A 64 5.77 4.34 -27.14
CA ASP A 64 4.92 4.18 -28.31
C ASP A 64 5.61 4.68 -29.60
N ASP A 65 6.28 5.84 -29.56
CA ASP A 65 6.98 6.40 -30.73
C ASP A 65 8.16 5.51 -31.20
N PRO A 66 9.09 5.06 -30.31
CA PRO A 66 10.15 4.14 -30.68
C PRO A 66 9.63 2.78 -31.15
N VAL A 67 8.65 2.19 -30.46
CA VAL A 67 8.17 0.84 -30.81
C VAL A 67 7.41 0.85 -32.14
N ARG A 68 6.66 1.90 -32.46
CA ARG A 68 5.96 2.02 -33.74
C ARG A 68 6.91 2.12 -34.93
N ARG A 69 8.09 2.74 -34.75
CA ARG A 69 9.16 2.77 -35.77
C ARG A 69 9.80 1.39 -35.97
N LEU A 70 10.04 0.64 -34.89
CA LEU A 70 10.56 -0.73 -34.97
C LEU A 70 9.53 -1.72 -35.54
N SER A 71 8.24 -1.62 -35.17
CA SER A 71 7.20 -2.53 -35.68
C SER A 71 6.94 -2.34 -37.17
N GLY A 72 7.07 -1.10 -37.68
CA GLY A 72 6.96 -0.79 -39.11
C GLY A 72 8.05 -1.45 -39.96
N LEU A 73 9.24 -1.69 -39.39
CA LEU A 73 10.35 -2.37 -40.06
C LEU A 73 10.25 -3.90 -40.00
N TYR A 74 9.55 -4.45 -39.00
CA TYR A 74 9.44 -5.89 -38.77
C TYR A 74 8.15 -6.54 -39.30
N GLY A 75 7.18 -5.75 -39.79
CA GLY A 75 5.93 -6.26 -40.38
C GLY A 75 5.03 -7.04 -39.41
N SER A 76 5.37 -7.09 -38.13
CA SER A 76 4.56 -7.71 -37.09
C SER A 76 3.53 -6.71 -36.61
N GLY A 77 2.25 -7.09 -36.63
CA GLY A 77 1.14 -6.32 -36.06
C GLY A 77 1.21 -6.26 -34.53
N PHE A 78 2.35 -5.86 -33.96
CA PHE A 78 2.56 -5.74 -32.53
C PHE A 78 1.93 -4.42 -32.06
N ARG A 79 0.63 -4.47 -31.76
CA ARG A 79 -0.04 -3.38 -31.05
C ARG A 79 0.43 -3.41 -29.60
N LEU A 80 1.10 -2.33 -29.16
CA LEU A 80 1.26 -2.04 -27.73
C LEU A 80 -0.13 -1.86 -27.13
N THR A 81 -0.74 -2.96 -26.76
CA THR A 81 -2.01 -2.95 -26.06
C THR A 81 -1.60 -2.70 -24.62
N GLY A 82 -1.76 -1.45 -24.16
CA GLY A 82 -1.59 -1.15 -22.75
C GLY A 82 -2.44 -2.08 -21.89
N PRO A 83 -2.25 -2.10 -20.56
CA PRO A 83 -2.94 -3.02 -19.66
C PRO A 83 -4.47 -3.02 -19.79
N GLY A 84 -5.05 -1.99 -20.44
CA GLY A 84 -6.48 -1.88 -20.66
C GLY A 84 -7.23 -1.63 -19.35
N LEU A 85 -8.56 -1.56 -19.43
CA LEU A 85 -9.38 -1.37 -18.23
C LEU A 85 -9.26 -2.57 -17.25
N ALA A 86 -9.08 -3.78 -17.78
CA ALA A 86 -8.93 -4.99 -16.97
C ALA A 86 -7.58 -5.07 -16.24
N GLY A 87 -6.45 -4.80 -16.93
CA GLY A 87 -5.14 -4.79 -16.29
C GLY A 87 -4.95 -3.60 -15.36
N GLY A 88 -5.50 -2.43 -15.71
CA GLY A 88 -5.47 -1.25 -14.85
C GLY A 88 -6.25 -1.44 -13.55
N SER A 89 -7.46 -2.00 -13.62
CA SER A 89 -8.24 -2.34 -12.43
C SER A 89 -7.58 -3.45 -11.60
N GLY A 90 -6.96 -4.44 -12.24
CA GLY A 90 -6.16 -5.47 -11.55
C GLY A 90 -4.96 -4.92 -10.80
N LEU A 91 -4.23 -3.96 -11.38
CA LEU A 91 -3.11 -3.26 -10.75
C LEU A 91 -3.55 -2.46 -9.53
N ILE A 92 -4.64 -1.71 -9.66
CA ILE A 92 -5.22 -0.95 -8.53
C ILE A 92 -5.69 -1.92 -7.44
N ALA A 93 -6.44 -2.97 -7.80
CA ALA A 93 -6.94 -3.95 -6.85
C ALA A 93 -5.81 -4.67 -6.11
N ALA A 94 -4.75 -5.07 -6.81
CA ALA A 94 -3.56 -5.66 -6.21
C ALA A 94 -2.81 -4.68 -5.30
N GLY A 95 -2.68 -3.41 -5.69
CA GLY A 95 -2.08 -2.36 -4.87
C GLY A 95 -2.85 -2.10 -3.58
N ILE A 96 -4.19 -2.02 -3.66
CA ILE A 96 -5.07 -1.89 -2.51
C ILE A 96 -4.96 -3.12 -1.61
N ALA A 97 -5.04 -4.33 -2.17
CA ALA A 97 -4.97 -5.58 -1.43
C ALA A 97 -3.63 -5.71 -0.68
N LEU A 98 -2.51 -5.43 -1.35
CA LEU A 98 -1.17 -5.49 -0.75
C LEU A 98 -0.96 -4.39 0.31
N GLY A 99 -1.48 -3.17 0.10
CA GLY A 99 -1.42 -2.09 1.08
C GLY A 99 -2.26 -2.40 2.33
N TRP A 100 -3.47 -2.91 2.14
CA TRP A 100 -4.36 -3.32 3.21
C TRP A 100 -3.81 -4.52 3.99
N LEU A 101 -3.35 -5.57 3.31
CA LEU A 101 -2.71 -6.73 3.94
C LEU A 101 -1.44 -6.34 4.68
N GLY A 102 -0.61 -5.47 4.10
CA GLY A 102 0.64 -5.03 4.71
C GLY A 102 0.45 -4.17 5.95
N SER A 103 -0.56 -3.30 5.96
CA SER A 103 -0.98 -2.57 7.15
C SER A 103 -1.59 -3.51 8.19
N TRP A 104 -2.46 -4.43 7.78
CA TRP A 104 -3.07 -5.41 8.68
C TRP A 104 -2.01 -6.22 9.41
N LEU A 105 -1.05 -6.83 8.68
CA LEU A 105 0.06 -7.61 9.23
C LEU A 105 0.99 -6.79 10.15
N SER A 106 1.33 -5.56 9.77
CA SER A 106 2.20 -4.70 10.57
C SER A 106 1.53 -4.25 11.86
N ALA A 107 0.24 -3.92 11.80
CA ALA A 107 -0.52 -3.51 12.95
C ALA A 107 -0.73 -4.67 13.95
N THR A 108 -1.03 -5.89 13.48
CA THR A 108 -1.12 -7.06 14.38
C THR A 108 0.22 -7.40 15.03
N ARG A 109 1.33 -7.29 14.29
CA ARG A 109 2.66 -7.59 14.83
C ARG A 109 3.13 -6.55 15.85
N THR A 110 2.80 -5.27 15.65
CA THR A 110 3.25 -4.18 16.52
C THR A 110 2.45 -4.14 17.82
N MET A 111 1.13 -4.29 17.76
CA MET A 111 0.28 -4.28 18.96
C MET A 111 0.54 -5.46 19.90
N ARG A 112 0.90 -6.63 19.35
CA ARG A 112 1.30 -7.80 20.15
C ARG A 112 2.57 -7.57 20.99
N ARG A 113 3.32 -6.49 20.76
CA ARG A 113 4.49 -6.12 21.58
C ARG A 113 4.16 -5.08 22.65
N ILE A 114 2.93 -4.58 22.70
CA ILE A 114 2.49 -3.58 23.70
C ILE A 114 1.52 -4.28 24.66
N GLU A 115 2.08 -5.11 25.54
CA GLU A 115 1.38 -5.61 26.73
C GLU A 115 1.40 -4.52 27.83
N PRO A 116 0.26 -4.22 28.47
CA PRO A 116 0.26 -3.39 29.67
C PRO A 116 0.79 -4.24 30.83
N GLY A 117 2.01 -3.95 31.30
CA GLY A 117 2.61 -4.71 32.40
C GLY A 117 4.13 -4.67 32.45
N GLY A 118 4.73 -3.49 32.32
CA GLY A 118 6.11 -3.30 32.74
C GLY A 118 6.20 -3.31 34.27
N ARG A 119 6.30 -4.50 34.87
CA ARG A 119 7.01 -4.65 36.14
C ARG A 119 8.50 -4.64 35.83
N ALA A 120 9.16 -3.54 36.16
CA ALA A 120 10.58 -3.50 36.52
C ALA A 120 10.68 -2.66 37.78
#